data_AF-T0S2R5-F1
#
_entry.id   AF-T0S2R5-F1
#
_cell.length_a   1.000
_cell.length_b   1.000
_cell.length_c   1.000
_cell.angle_alpha   90.00
_cell.angle_beta   90.00
_cell.angle_gamma   90.00
#
_symmetry.space_group_name_H-M   'P 1'
#
loop_
_entity.id
_entity.type
_entity.pdbx_description
1 polymer ?
#
loop_
_entity_poly.entity_id
_entity_poly.type
_entity_poly.pdbx_seq_one_letter_code
_entity_poly.pdbx_strand_id
1 'polypeptide(L)'
;MAQNIGFEDDEIIWLYQSFTDVRISPTTFSVKDLEKEITFTIKEKKASTNSVTYISEENGIRLMAYLDKVATDKVYKTELLVNGKLIQRDYYTYVKTFSEYFKPVDNSARLFQRRFFNDNGSVAYEELLNTRIAS
;
A
#
# COMPACT_ATOMS: atom_id res chain seq x y z
N MET A 1 7.40 -7.11 -11.96
CA MET A 1 6.62 -7.08 -13.23
C MET A 1 7.55 -7.03 -14.44
N ALA A 2 8.54 -6.14 -14.47
CA ALA A 2 9.46 -6.01 -15.60
C ALA A 2 10.53 -7.12 -15.70
N GLN A 3 11.08 -7.62 -14.59
CA GLN A 3 11.94 -8.81 -14.59
C GLN A 3 11.26 -10.04 -15.22
N ASN A 4 9.95 -10.20 -15.04
CA ASN A 4 9.19 -11.31 -15.62
C ASN A 4 9.12 -11.27 -17.16
N ILE A 5 9.44 -10.13 -17.78
CA ILE A 5 9.50 -9.96 -19.24
C ILE A 5 10.93 -9.66 -19.73
N GLY A 6 11.94 -9.83 -18.86
CA GLY A 6 13.36 -9.80 -19.25
C GLY A 6 14.08 -8.45 -19.17
N PHE A 7 13.52 -7.45 -18.48
CA PHE A 7 14.22 -6.18 -18.22
C PHE A 7 14.93 -6.21 -16.87
N GLU A 8 16.17 -5.72 -16.86
CA GLU A 8 16.92 -5.43 -15.64
C GLU A 8 16.36 -4.18 -14.95
N ASP A 9 16.58 -4.05 -13.64
CA ASP A 9 15.98 -2.98 -12.83
C ASP A 9 16.45 -1.57 -13.25
N ASP A 10 17.63 -1.45 -13.87
CA ASP A 10 18.23 -0.22 -14.38
C ASP A 10 17.77 0.17 -15.79
N GLU A 11 17.02 -0.70 -16.48
CA GLU A 11 16.48 -0.45 -17.82
C GLU A 11 15.07 0.16 -17.79
N ILE A 12 14.49 0.35 -16.61
CA ILE A 12 13.11 0.77 -16.43
C ILE A 12 13.06 2.16 -15.81
N ILE A 13 12.23 3.04 -16.38
CA ILE A 13 11.85 4.29 -15.71
C ILE A 13 10.34 4.23 -15.51
N TRP A 14 9.91 4.02 -14.26
CA TRP A 14 8.51 4.22 -13.89
C TRP A 14 8.25 5.71 -13.75
N LEU A 15 7.48 6.31 -14.66
CA LEU A 15 7.23 7.75 -14.72
C LEU A 15 6.82 8.38 -13.37
N TYR A 16 6.03 7.68 -12.57
CA TYR A 16 5.60 8.19 -11.27
C TYR A 16 6.69 8.08 -10.19
N GLN A 17 7.62 7.13 -10.33
CA GLN A 17 8.73 6.92 -9.42
C GLN A 17 9.96 7.78 -9.80
N SER A 18 10.07 8.26 -11.04
CA SER A 18 11.20 9.11 -11.46
C SER A 18 11.25 10.48 -10.75
N PHE A 19 10.17 10.86 -10.07
CA PHE A 19 10.10 12.07 -9.24
C PHE A 19 10.39 11.79 -7.76
N THR A 20 10.76 10.56 -7.41
CA THR A 20 11.19 10.17 -6.05
C THR A 20 12.63 9.68 -6.08
N ASP A 21 13.27 9.61 -4.92
CA ASP A 21 14.60 9.00 -4.75
C ASP A 21 14.53 7.49 -4.45
N VAL A 22 13.34 6.88 -4.52
CA VAL A 22 13.13 5.45 -4.31
C VAL A 22 13.68 4.68 -5.52
N ARG A 23 14.59 3.74 -5.25
CA ARG A 23 15.18 2.90 -6.30
C ARG A 23 14.19 1.84 -6.79
N ILE A 24 14.30 1.48 -8.07
CA ILE A 24 13.59 0.32 -8.61
C ILE A 24 14.24 -0.92 -7.98
N SER A 25 13.40 -1.75 -7.36
CA SER A 25 13.84 -2.92 -6.61
C SER A 25 12.67 -3.89 -6.48
N PRO A 26 12.92 -5.20 -6.37
CA PRO A 26 11.95 -6.18 -5.90
C PRO A 26 11.37 -5.81 -4.53
N THR A 27 10.20 -6.35 -4.21
CA THR A 27 9.58 -6.17 -2.89
C THR A 27 10.36 -6.93 -1.82
N THR A 28 10.93 -6.22 -0.85
CA THR A 28 11.65 -6.80 0.28
C THR A 28 11.09 -6.35 1.64
N PHE A 29 10.18 -5.38 1.65
CA PHE A 29 9.46 -4.95 2.84
C PHE A 29 8.67 -6.12 3.43
N SER A 30 8.96 -6.47 4.70
CA SER A 30 8.45 -7.70 5.29
C SER A 30 7.21 -7.49 6.16
N VAL A 31 6.51 -8.58 6.47
CA VAL A 31 5.45 -8.58 7.50
C VAL A 31 5.97 -8.05 8.84
N LYS A 32 7.23 -8.33 9.20
CA LYS A 32 7.83 -7.82 10.44
C LYS A 32 8.07 -6.32 10.40
N ASP A 33 8.37 -5.75 9.24
CA ASP A 33 8.55 -4.32 9.09
C ASP A 33 7.20 -3.61 9.18
N LEU A 34 6.17 -4.17 8.53
CA LEU A 34 4.79 -3.69 8.69
C LEU A 34 4.36 -3.70 10.16
N GLU A 35 4.63 -4.77 10.91
CA GLU A 35 4.23 -4.88 12.32
C GLU A 35 4.88 -3.82 13.23
N LYS A 36 6.06 -3.28 12.86
CA LYS A 36 6.68 -2.16 13.57
C LYS A 36 5.98 -0.82 13.29
N GLU A 37 5.34 -0.69 12.14
CA GLU A 37 4.60 0.52 11.74
C GLU A 37 3.16 0.56 12.28
N ILE A 38 2.62 -0.58 12.77
CA ILE A 38 1.26 -0.64 13.31
C ILE A 38 1.19 0.13 14.64
N THR A 39 0.38 1.19 14.66
CA THR A 39 0.20 2.07 15.83
C THR A 39 -1.05 1.75 16.65
N PHE A 40 -1.92 0.85 16.18
CA PHE A 40 -3.14 0.45 16.87
C PHE A 40 -2.97 -0.89 17.60
N THR A 41 -3.74 -1.10 18.67
CA THR A 41 -3.75 -2.37 19.40
C THR A 41 -4.33 -3.48 18.53
N ILE A 42 -3.55 -4.55 18.31
CA ILE A 42 -3.95 -5.74 17.57
C ILE A 42 -4.67 -6.69 18.51
N LYS A 43 -5.96 -6.94 18.26
CA LYS A 43 -6.75 -7.95 18.96
C LYS A 43 -6.56 -9.33 18.35
N GLU A 44 -6.57 -9.37 17.02
CA GLU A 44 -6.56 -10.62 16.27
C GLU A 44 -5.68 -10.50 15.03
N LYS A 45 -4.89 -11.54 14.77
CA LYS A 45 -4.06 -11.71 13.58
C LYS A 45 -4.50 -12.98 12.85
N LYS A 46 -4.94 -12.86 11.60
CA LYS A 46 -5.34 -13.98 10.73
C LYS A 46 -4.36 -14.14 9.59
N ALA A 47 -3.73 -15.30 9.49
CA ALA A 47 -2.94 -15.67 8.32
C ALA A 47 -3.83 -16.39 7.29
N SER A 48 -3.57 -16.12 6.02
CA SER A 48 -4.14 -16.82 4.87
C SER A 48 -3.02 -17.07 3.86
N THR A 49 -3.29 -17.84 2.81
CA THR A 49 -2.25 -18.28 1.86
C THR A 49 -1.42 -17.12 1.30
N ASN A 50 -2.06 -16.00 0.96
CA ASN A 50 -1.42 -14.84 0.31
C ASN A 50 -1.65 -13.53 1.07
N SER A 51 -2.07 -13.58 2.33
CA SER A 51 -2.35 -12.38 3.12
C SER A 51 -2.26 -12.59 4.62
N VAL A 52 -2.00 -11.50 5.34
CA VAL A 52 -2.11 -11.42 6.80
C VAL A 52 -3.05 -10.28 7.15
N THR A 53 -4.04 -10.54 8.01
CA THR A 53 -5.03 -9.54 8.43
C THR A 53 -4.89 -9.26 9.92
N TYR A 54 -4.82 -7.98 10.28
CA TYR A 54 -4.80 -7.47 11.64
C TYR A 54 -6.12 -6.78 11.95
N ILE A 55 -6.72 -7.09 13.08
CA ILE A 55 -8.02 -6.54 13.52
C ILE A 55 -7.82 -5.88 14.88
N SER A 56 -8.31 -4.64 15.01
CA SER A 56 -8.29 -3.90 16.27
C SER A 56 -9.58 -4.10 17.08
N GLU A 57 -9.47 -3.95 18.40
CA GLU A 57 -10.59 -4.10 19.34
C GLU A 57 -11.55 -2.91 19.39
N GLU A 58 -11.02 -1.68 19.32
CA GLU A 58 -11.77 -0.49 19.74
C GLU A 58 -12.34 0.33 18.58
N ASN A 59 -11.73 0.26 17.40
CA ASN A 59 -11.93 1.29 16.37
C ASN A 59 -12.48 0.76 15.04
N GLY A 60 -12.93 -0.50 15.00
CA GLY A 60 -13.40 -1.13 13.74
C GLY A 60 -12.34 -1.16 12.64
N ILE A 61 -11.05 -1.05 13.03
CA ILE A 61 -9.90 -1.05 12.13
C ILE A 61 -9.60 -2.49 11.70
N ARG A 62 -9.42 -2.68 10.40
CA ARG A 62 -8.89 -3.89 9.79
C ARG A 62 -7.80 -3.52 8.80
N LEU A 63 -6.59 -4.03 9.01
CA LEU A 63 -5.47 -3.88 8.09
C LEU A 63 -5.19 -5.22 7.41
N MET A 64 -5.32 -5.29 6.10
CA MET A 64 -5.03 -6.48 5.30
C MET A 64 -3.73 -6.27 4.54
N ALA A 65 -2.70 -7.07 4.84
CA ALA A 65 -1.43 -7.09 4.13
C ALA A 65 -1.44 -8.21 3.08
N TYR A 66 -1.15 -7.89 1.83
CA TYR A 66 -1.05 -8.84 0.72
C TYR A 66 0.40 -9.24 0.51
N LEU A 67 0.63 -10.54 0.41
CA LEU A 67 1.96 -11.14 0.38
C LEU A 67 2.40 -11.46 -1.05
N ASP A 68 3.68 -11.28 -1.34
CA ASP A 68 4.26 -11.70 -2.60
C ASP A 68 4.04 -13.20 -2.84
N LYS A 69 3.83 -13.59 -4.10
CA LYS A 69 3.49 -14.97 -4.45
C LYS A 69 4.65 -15.93 -4.23
N VAL A 70 5.88 -15.46 -4.39
CA VAL A 70 7.11 -16.25 -4.27
C VAL A 70 7.70 -16.03 -2.88
N ALA A 71 7.90 -14.78 -2.50
CA ALA A 71 8.44 -14.41 -1.19
C ALA A 71 7.28 -14.14 -0.21
N THR A 72 6.69 -15.22 0.33
CA THR A 72 5.43 -15.17 1.09
C THR A 72 5.51 -14.40 2.42
N ASP A 73 6.68 -13.93 2.84
CA ASP A 73 6.87 -13.04 3.99
C ASP A 73 6.95 -11.55 3.61
N LYS A 74 6.91 -11.22 2.31
CA LYS A 74 7.03 -9.86 1.78
C LYS A 74 5.69 -9.25 1.48
N VAL A 75 5.48 -8.03 1.93
CA VAL A 75 4.23 -7.28 1.74
C VAL A 75 4.42 -6.32 0.59
N TYR A 76 3.63 -6.47 -0.48
CA TYR A 76 3.67 -5.54 -1.62
C TYR A 76 2.54 -4.49 -1.56
N LYS A 77 1.48 -4.76 -0.79
CA LYS A 77 0.33 -3.88 -0.66
C LYS A 77 -0.36 -4.09 0.69
N THR A 78 -0.90 -3.02 1.28
CA THR A 78 -1.88 -3.11 2.36
C THR A 78 -3.21 -2.45 2.00
N GLU A 79 -4.29 -2.89 2.63
CA GLU A 79 -5.61 -2.25 2.63
C GLU A 79 -6.04 -1.97 4.07
N LEU A 80 -6.28 -0.70 4.38
CA LEU A 80 -6.78 -0.25 5.67
C LEU A 80 -8.27 0.06 5.55
N LEU A 81 -9.07 -0.68 6.31
CA LEU A 81 -10.50 -0.48 6.44
C LEU A 81 -10.85 0.03 7.83
N VAL A 82 -11.79 0.97 7.89
CA VAL A 82 -12.38 1.46 9.14
C VAL A 82 -13.88 1.29 9.04
N ASN A 83 -14.47 0.55 9.98
CA ASN A 83 -15.91 0.22 9.99
C ASN A 83 -16.39 -0.37 8.64
N GLY A 84 -15.58 -1.24 8.06
CA GLY A 84 -15.86 -1.90 6.77
C GLY A 84 -15.64 -1.03 5.52
N LYS A 85 -15.22 0.23 5.66
CA LYS A 85 -14.96 1.14 4.54
C LYS A 85 -13.46 1.19 4.26
N LEU A 86 -13.06 0.95 3.01
CA LEU A 86 -11.67 1.16 2.57
C LEU A 86 -11.35 2.65 2.65
N ILE A 87 -10.29 3.01 3.39
CA ILE A 87 -9.83 4.40 3.54
C ILE A 87 -8.45 4.63 2.94
N GLN A 88 -7.60 3.60 2.91
CA GLN A 88 -6.22 3.73 2.45
C GLN A 88 -5.69 2.42 1.88
N ARG A 89 -4.89 2.52 0.82
CA ARG A 89 -3.96 1.48 0.38
C ARG A 89 -2.56 2.01 0.43
N ASP A 90 -1.61 1.19 0.87
CA ASP A 90 -0.19 1.47 0.74
C ASP A 90 0.46 0.43 -0.16
N TYR A 91 1.48 0.85 -0.91
CA TYR A 91 2.23 0.03 -1.85
C TYR A 91 3.71 0.05 -1.49
N TYR A 92 4.39 -1.08 -1.65
CA TYR A 92 5.73 -1.29 -1.10
C TYR A 92 6.67 -1.97 -2.09
N THR A 93 7.93 -1.52 -2.07
CA THR A 93 9.09 -2.26 -2.57
C THR A 93 9.90 -2.73 -1.37
N TYR A 94 11.02 -2.08 -1.07
CA TYR A 94 11.75 -2.19 0.19
C TYR A 94 11.30 -1.14 1.22
N VAL A 95 10.61 -0.09 0.76
CA VAL A 95 9.93 0.95 1.54
C VAL A 95 8.55 1.22 0.95
N LYS A 96 7.71 1.99 1.66
CA LYS A 96 6.43 2.48 1.15
C LYS A 96 6.66 3.49 0.02
N THR A 97 6.18 3.17 -1.18
CA THR A 97 6.43 3.98 -2.38
C THR A 97 5.31 5.00 -2.61
N PHE A 98 4.06 4.61 -2.41
CA PHE A 98 2.92 5.53 -2.46
C PHE A 98 1.71 5.00 -1.68
N SER A 99 0.79 5.90 -1.39
CA SER A 99 -0.51 5.62 -0.79
C SER A 99 -1.65 6.09 -1.69
N GLU A 100 -2.75 5.35 -1.69
CA GLU A 100 -4.04 5.74 -2.27
C GLU A 100 -5.04 6.00 -1.14
N TYR A 101 -5.76 7.13 -1.19
CA TYR A 101 -6.77 7.50 -0.19
C TYR A 101 -8.18 7.51 -0.77
N PHE A 102 -9.11 6.93 -0.01
CA PHE A 102 -10.47 6.66 -0.45
C PHE A 102 -11.50 7.35 0.45
N LYS A 103 -12.60 7.80 -0.17
CA LYS A 103 -13.79 8.27 0.53
C LYS A 103 -15.00 7.42 0.14
N PRO A 104 -15.93 7.15 1.06
CA PRO A 104 -17.16 6.44 0.72
C PRO A 104 -18.08 7.34 -0.10
N VAL A 105 -18.53 6.88 -1.26
CA VAL A 105 -19.54 7.54 -2.11
C VAL A 105 -20.49 6.45 -2.62
N ASP A 106 -21.79 6.60 -2.38
CA ASP A 106 -22.83 5.64 -2.81
C ASP A 106 -22.50 4.18 -2.43
N ASN A 107 -22.04 3.98 -1.20
CA ASN A 107 -21.61 2.68 -0.67
C ASN A 107 -20.40 2.04 -1.39
N SER A 108 -19.65 2.82 -2.18
CA SER A 108 -18.42 2.42 -2.87
C SER A 108 -17.20 3.22 -2.40
N ALA A 109 -16.00 2.63 -2.46
CA ALA A 109 -14.76 3.33 -2.13
C ALA A 109 -14.27 4.12 -3.36
N ARG A 110 -14.27 5.45 -3.27
CA ARG A 110 -13.84 6.35 -4.36
C ARG A 110 -12.46 6.92 -4.06
N LEU A 111 -11.49 6.59 -4.91
CA LEU A 111 -10.14 7.16 -4.86
C LEU A 111 -10.22 8.67 -5.11
N PHE A 112 -9.62 9.46 -4.23
CA PHE A 112 -9.58 10.92 -4.39
C PHE A 112 -8.16 11.50 -4.31
N GLN A 113 -7.18 10.73 -3.83
CA GLN A 113 -5.80 11.20 -3.71
C GLN A 113 -4.80 10.05 -3.83
N ARG A 114 -3.67 10.34 -4.49
CA ARG A 114 -2.45 9.55 -4.42
C ARG A 114 -1.33 10.40 -3.81
N ARG A 115 -0.50 9.79 -2.96
CA ARG A 115 0.65 10.44 -2.34
C ARG A 115 1.88 9.57 -2.56
N PHE A 116 2.91 10.14 -3.16
CA PHE A 116 4.17 9.44 -3.46
C PHE A 116 5.24 9.86 -2.47
N PHE A 117 6.09 8.91 -2.06
CA PHE A 117 7.08 9.11 -1.02
C PHE A 117 8.50 8.94 -1.55
N ASN A 118 9.42 9.65 -0.91
CA ASN A 118 10.85 9.41 -0.97
C ASN A 118 11.24 8.23 -0.06
N ASP A 119 12.47 7.75 -0.21
CA ASP A 119 13.08 6.63 0.51
C ASP A 119 12.97 6.78 2.03
N ASN A 120 13.15 8.01 2.52
CA ASN A 120 13.04 8.36 3.94
C ASN A 120 11.60 8.53 4.45
N GLY A 121 10.59 8.31 3.61
CA GLY A 121 9.17 8.46 3.92
C GLY A 121 8.63 9.90 3.82
N SER A 122 9.45 10.89 3.44
CA SER A 122 8.96 12.24 3.14
C SER A 122 8.10 12.24 1.87
N VAL A 123 7.15 13.17 1.78
CA VAL A 123 6.28 13.30 0.60
C VAL A 123 7.08 13.91 -0.56
N ALA A 124 7.10 13.20 -1.70
CA ALA A 124 7.66 13.71 -2.93
C ALA A 124 6.65 14.61 -3.66
N TYR A 125 5.44 14.08 -3.91
CA TYR A 125 4.33 14.82 -4.53
C TYR A 125 2.99 14.12 -4.28
N GLU A 126 1.91 14.79 -4.67
CA GLU A 126 0.53 14.29 -4.52
C GLU A 126 -0.28 14.51 -5.80
N GLU A 127 -1.21 13.59 -6.07
CA GLU A 127 -2.20 13.72 -7.13
C GLU A 127 -3.59 13.80 -6.52
N LEU A 128 -4.31 14.89 -6.78
CA LEU A 128 -5.72 15.03 -6.38
C LEU A 128 -6.62 14.61 -7.53
N LEU A 129 -7.40 13.55 -7.32
CA LEU A 129 -8.31 13.04 -8.33
C LEU A 129 -9.67 13.71 -8.19
N ASN A 130 -9.93 14.66 -9.09
CA ASN A 130 -11.23 15.31 -9.17
C ASN A 130 -12.19 14.44 -9.95
N THR A 131 -12.83 13.50 -9.26
CA THR A 131 -13.88 12.70 -9.86
C THR A 131 -15.18 13.52 -9.82
N ARG A 132 -15.51 14.18 -10.94
CA ARG A 132 -16.79 14.89 -11.12
C ARG A 132 -17.93 13.93 -10.76
N ILE A 133 -18.85 14.37 -9.91
CA ILE A 133 -20.15 13.72 -9.76
C ILE A 133 -20.92 14.12 -11.01
N ALA A 134 -21.27 13.18 -11.87
CA ALA A 134 -22.27 13.46 -12.89
C ALA A 134 -23.56 13.79 -12.12
N SER A 135 -23.96 15.06 -12.16
CA SER A 135 -25.23 15.58 -11.66
C SER A 135 -26.39 15.10 -12.51
#